data_AF-A0AA40B119-F1
#
_entry.id   AF-A0AA40B119-F1
#
_cell.length_a   1.000
_cell.length_b   1.000
_cell.length_c   1.000
_cell.angle_alpha   90.00
_cell.angle_beta   90.00
_cell.angle_gamma   90.00
#
_symmetry.space_group_name_H-M   'P 1'
#
loop_
_entity.id
_entity.type
_entity.pdbx_description
1 polymer ?
#
loop_
_entity_poly.entity_id
_entity_poly.type
_entity_poly.pdbx_seq_one_letter_code
_entity_poly.pdbx_strand_id
1 'polypeptide(L)'
;MQITQHLVAASASFALFQTASANNGAPLLAPVHSIAARDGTERQSNKYCRDITFIHRTSFASPLVDDCKLLAFNIDKGGDWSPPNDGFQRGIARFGTCAFGAAGRIFDRTSRGGDFFVGNQDIIDLITESIQRYQYTTRDGDVVVGSEGFMRCTPDGNFDGDVVVNFGIYHSGGERGDPATAGSARMGPSPASGLVVCLGMLFALWTSR
;
A
#
# COMPACT_ATOMS: atom_id res chain seq x y z
N MET A 1 -13.40 -62.99 49.68
CA MET A 1 -12.35 -63.03 50.72
C MET A 1 -11.07 -62.50 50.10
N GLN A 2 -10.49 -61.44 50.71
CA GLN A 2 -9.13 -60.85 50.55
C GLN A 2 -8.63 -60.57 49.11
N ILE A 3 -8.59 -59.32 48.62
CA ILE A 3 -7.76 -58.16 49.02
C ILE A 3 -6.26 -58.48 49.04
N THR A 4 -5.53 -57.99 48.05
CA THR A 4 -4.20 -57.39 48.27
C THR A 4 -3.84 -56.47 47.09
N GLN A 5 -3.54 -55.21 47.45
CA GLN A 5 -3.14 -54.11 46.60
C GLN A 5 -1.61 -54.10 46.48
N HIS A 6 -1.07 -53.71 45.33
CA HIS A 6 0.29 -53.16 45.25
C HIS A 6 0.31 -51.86 44.43
N LEU A 7 0.98 -50.88 45.04
CA LEU A 7 1.09 -49.46 44.73
C LEU A 7 1.96 -49.14 43.49
N VAL A 8 1.54 -48.19 42.65
CA VAL A 8 2.01 -46.77 42.47
C VAL A 8 3.46 -46.56 42.02
N ALA A 9 3.63 -45.92 40.85
CA ALA A 9 4.57 -44.80 40.65
C ALA A 9 4.26 -44.06 39.33
N ALA A 10 3.47 -42.99 39.40
CA ALA A 10 3.34 -42.01 38.33
C ALA A 10 4.44 -40.94 38.52
N SER A 11 5.41 -40.88 37.61
CA SER A 11 6.43 -39.82 37.61
C SER A 11 5.95 -38.65 36.75
N ALA A 12 5.21 -37.73 37.37
CA ALA A 12 4.97 -36.40 36.81
C ALA A 12 6.18 -35.51 37.09
N SER A 13 6.87 -35.07 36.05
CA SER A 13 7.93 -34.06 36.17
C SER A 13 7.29 -32.68 36.29
N PHE A 14 7.21 -32.17 37.51
CA PHE A 14 6.87 -30.78 37.79
C PHE A 14 8.12 -29.92 37.63
N ALA A 15 8.22 -29.19 36.51
CA ALA A 15 9.19 -28.11 36.40
C ALA A 15 8.65 -26.86 37.11
N LEU A 16 9.34 -26.46 38.18
CA LEU A 16 9.16 -25.20 38.89
C LEU A 16 9.60 -24.04 37.98
N PHE A 17 8.65 -23.25 37.47
CA PHE A 17 8.95 -21.89 37.01
C PHE A 17 8.62 -20.93 38.15
N GLN A 18 9.66 -20.27 38.67
CA GLN A 18 9.55 -19.24 39.69
C GLN A 18 8.85 -18.00 39.13
N THR A 19 7.87 -17.50 39.87
CA THR A 19 7.22 -16.21 39.66
C THR A 19 8.05 -15.10 40.29
N ALA A 20 8.44 -14.11 39.49
CA ALA A 20 8.86 -12.81 39.99
C ALA A 20 7.77 -11.78 39.70
N SER A 21 7.41 -11.03 40.73
CA SER A 21 6.24 -10.16 40.85
C SER A 21 6.56 -8.71 40.49
N ALA A 22 5.61 -8.11 39.75
CA ALA A 22 5.14 -6.73 39.75
C ALA A 22 6.12 -5.54 39.70
N ASN A 23 6.05 -4.83 38.57
CA ASN A 23 6.30 -3.39 38.50
C ASN A 23 5.05 -2.74 37.89
N ASN A 24 4.26 -2.04 38.71
CA ASN A 24 3.18 -1.18 38.26
C ASN A 24 3.74 0.03 37.49
N GLY A 25 3.18 0.35 36.32
CA GLY A 25 3.54 1.57 35.59
C GLY A 25 2.79 1.78 34.27
N ALA A 26 1.60 2.39 34.38
CA ALA A 26 0.90 3.23 33.39
C ALA A 26 0.51 2.68 31.99
N PRO A 27 -0.67 3.09 31.46
CA PRO A 27 -1.10 2.76 30.11
C PRO A 27 -0.29 3.60 29.11
N LEU A 28 0.57 2.95 28.32
CA LEU A 28 1.13 3.58 27.13
C LEU A 28 0.03 3.64 26.06
N LEU A 29 -0.63 4.80 26.02
CA LEU A 29 -1.15 5.36 24.78
C LEU A 29 -0.11 5.10 23.68
N ALA A 30 -0.44 4.25 22.72
CA ALA A 30 0.34 4.16 21.50
C ALA A 30 0.40 5.58 20.91
N PRO A 31 1.60 6.12 20.64
CA PRO A 31 1.68 7.36 19.90
C PRO A 31 1.06 7.10 18.52
N VAL A 32 0.06 7.90 18.15
CA VAL A 32 -0.35 8.10 16.76
C VAL A 32 0.94 8.25 15.96
N HIS A 33 1.16 7.39 14.97
CA HIS A 33 2.36 7.37 14.15
C HIS A 33 2.71 8.80 13.72
N SER A 34 3.64 9.41 14.44
CA SER A 34 4.32 10.62 14.00
C SER A 34 5.18 10.15 12.85
N ILE A 35 4.88 10.69 11.67
CA ILE A 35 5.64 10.50 10.44
C ILE A 35 7.02 11.11 10.73
N ALA A 36 7.92 10.32 11.30
CA ALA A 36 9.28 10.71 11.56
C ALA A 36 10.01 10.74 10.22
N ALA A 37 10.23 11.94 9.71
CA ALA A 37 11.14 12.19 8.60
C ALA A 37 12.54 11.70 9.00
N ARG A 38 13.06 10.61 8.40
CA ARG A 38 14.49 10.25 8.43
C ARG A 38 14.93 9.31 7.31
N ASP A 39 16.08 9.69 6.74
CA ASP A 39 17.20 8.86 6.30
C ASP A 39 17.15 8.28 4.87
N GLY A 40 18.09 8.77 4.05
CA GLY A 40 18.23 8.58 2.60
C GLY A 40 18.75 7.21 2.16
N THR A 41 18.22 6.15 2.76
CA THR A 41 18.17 4.79 2.17
C THR A 41 16.72 4.30 2.12
N GLU A 42 15.79 5.25 2.02
CA GLU A 42 14.35 5.10 2.16
C GLU A 42 13.76 4.35 0.96
N ARG A 43 12.70 3.54 1.19
CA ARG A 43 11.67 3.36 0.16
C ARG A 43 11.42 4.74 -0.44
N GLN A 44 11.28 4.85 -1.75
CA GLN A 44 11.01 6.15 -2.35
C GLN A 44 9.60 6.55 -1.91
N SER A 45 9.51 7.18 -0.72
CA SER A 45 8.29 7.53 -0.01
C SER A 45 7.75 8.80 -0.65
N ASN A 46 7.18 8.64 -1.84
CA ASN A 46 6.67 9.79 -2.55
C ASN A 46 5.31 10.11 -1.94
N LYS A 47 5.28 11.20 -1.18
CA LYS A 47 4.09 11.72 -0.51
C LYS A 47 3.90 13.17 -0.94
N TYR A 48 2.87 13.41 -1.73
CA TYR A 48 2.55 14.75 -2.25
C TYR A 48 1.22 15.29 -1.72
N CYS A 49 0.40 14.41 -1.14
CA CYS A 49 -0.95 14.73 -0.75
C CYS A 49 -1.10 14.84 0.78
N ARG A 50 -1.99 15.74 1.19
CA ARG A 50 -2.31 16.07 2.59
C ARG A 50 -3.81 16.32 2.75
N ASP A 51 -4.23 16.61 3.97
CA ASP A 51 -5.62 16.96 4.31
C ASP A 51 -6.65 15.98 3.76
N ILE A 52 -6.40 14.70 4.05
CA ILE A 52 -7.17 13.58 3.54
C ILE A 52 -8.49 13.45 4.32
N THR A 53 -9.57 13.20 3.59
CA THR A 53 -10.86 12.82 4.16
C THR A 53 -11.26 11.41 3.72
N PHE A 54 -12.08 10.76 4.55
CA PHE A 54 -12.51 9.40 4.35
C PHE A 54 -14.02 9.31 4.44
N ILE A 55 -14.64 8.72 3.42
CA ILE A 55 -16.07 8.49 3.30
C ILE A 55 -16.28 6.98 3.14
N HIS A 56 -17.07 6.40 4.04
CA HIS A 56 -17.38 4.97 4.04
C HIS A 56 -18.18 4.58 2.80
N ARG A 57 -17.67 3.61 2.03
CA ARG A 57 -18.34 3.03 0.86
C ARG A 57 -18.32 1.50 0.86
N THR A 58 -17.94 0.87 1.97
CA THR A 58 -17.90 -0.58 2.07
C THR A 58 -19.31 -1.17 1.89
N SER A 59 -19.38 -2.19 1.05
CA SER A 59 -20.57 -2.97 0.72
C SER A 59 -20.16 -4.41 0.42
N PHE A 60 -21.13 -5.32 0.27
CA PHE A 60 -20.85 -6.71 -0.09
C PHE A 60 -20.14 -6.86 -1.45
N ALA A 61 -20.26 -5.86 -2.34
CA ALA A 61 -19.62 -5.82 -3.65
C ALA A 61 -18.28 -5.06 -3.63
N SER A 62 -17.76 -4.73 -2.45
CA SER A 62 -16.45 -4.07 -2.30
C SER A 62 -15.32 -5.06 -2.52
N PRO A 63 -14.12 -4.57 -2.89
CA PRO A 63 -12.96 -5.43 -3.08
C PRO A 63 -12.51 -6.11 -1.79
N LEU A 64 -11.82 -7.23 -1.95
CA LEU A 64 -11.22 -7.98 -0.85
C LEU A 64 -10.09 -7.17 -0.21
N VAL A 65 -10.05 -7.16 1.13
CA VAL A 65 -8.98 -6.53 1.91
C VAL A 65 -7.61 -7.10 1.56
N ASP A 66 -7.51 -8.41 1.34
CA ASP A 66 -6.24 -9.06 1.01
C ASP A 66 -5.71 -8.63 -0.36
N ASP A 67 -6.58 -8.46 -1.35
CA ASP A 67 -6.21 -7.93 -2.66
C ASP A 67 -5.73 -6.48 -2.55
N CYS A 68 -6.39 -5.66 -1.72
CA CYS A 68 -5.95 -4.28 -1.48
C CYS A 68 -4.61 -4.21 -0.74
N LYS A 69 -4.34 -5.11 0.21
CA LYS A 69 -3.02 -5.21 0.86
C LYS A 69 -1.93 -5.60 -0.13
N LEU A 70 -2.23 -6.54 -1.04
CA LEU A 70 -1.30 -6.94 -2.10
C LEU A 70 -1.08 -5.81 -3.11
N LEU A 71 -2.11 -5.03 -3.45
CA LEU A 71 -1.97 -3.81 -4.24
C LEU A 71 -0.97 -2.86 -3.60
N ALA A 72 -1.18 -2.51 -2.31
CA ALA A 72 -0.30 -1.62 -1.56
C ALA A 72 1.14 -2.15 -1.49
N PHE A 73 1.32 -3.45 -1.29
CA PHE A 73 2.62 -4.09 -1.29
C PHE A 73 3.32 -4.02 -2.66
N ASN A 74 2.60 -4.23 -3.75
CA ASN A 74 3.17 -4.24 -5.10
C ASN A 74 3.62 -2.85 -5.56
N ILE A 75 2.94 -1.79 -5.10
CA ILE A 75 3.26 -0.41 -5.47
C ILE A 75 4.23 0.26 -4.48
N ASP A 76 4.65 -0.44 -3.44
CA ASP A 76 5.55 0.04 -2.39
C ASP A 76 6.87 0.61 -2.92
N LYS A 77 7.42 -0.01 -3.96
CA LYS A 77 8.61 0.47 -4.68
C LYS A 77 8.26 1.14 -6.01
N GLY A 78 7.00 1.55 -6.15
CA GLY A 78 6.48 2.27 -7.31
C GLY A 78 7.03 3.70 -7.39
N GLY A 79 6.59 4.40 -8.43
CA GLY A 79 6.95 5.80 -8.67
C GLY A 79 5.77 6.73 -8.41
N ASP A 80 5.60 7.73 -9.27
CA ASP A 80 4.51 8.69 -9.15
C ASP A 80 3.42 8.37 -10.16
N TRP A 81 2.17 8.46 -9.70
CA TRP A 81 1.01 8.41 -10.56
C TRP A 81 0.61 9.83 -10.93
N SER A 82 0.25 10.04 -12.19
CA SER A 82 -0.30 11.31 -12.69
C SER A 82 -1.73 11.03 -13.12
N PRO A 83 -2.70 11.14 -12.18
CA PRO A 83 -4.11 10.96 -12.52
C PRO A 83 -4.57 12.10 -13.42
N PRO A 84 -5.64 11.89 -14.19
CA PRO A 84 -6.19 12.96 -15.01
C PRO A 84 -6.73 14.10 -14.13
N ASN A 85 -6.50 15.33 -14.57
CA ASN A 85 -7.12 16.53 -14.00
C ASN A 85 -8.35 16.95 -14.82
N ASP A 86 -9.21 15.99 -15.20
CA ASP A 86 -10.40 16.19 -16.04
C ASP A 86 -11.72 16.06 -15.24
N GLY A 87 -11.65 15.83 -13.93
CA GLY A 87 -12.80 15.56 -13.06
C GLY A 87 -13.33 14.12 -13.13
N PHE A 88 -12.81 13.27 -14.02
CA PHE A 88 -13.24 11.90 -14.18
C PHE A 88 -12.26 10.94 -13.51
N GLN A 89 -12.71 10.28 -12.44
CA GLN A 89 -11.91 9.30 -11.72
C GLN A 89 -11.52 8.13 -12.63
N ARG A 90 -10.23 7.82 -12.70
CA ARG A 90 -9.70 6.66 -13.42
C ARG A 90 -8.92 5.77 -12.47
N GLY A 91 -8.98 4.46 -12.71
CA GLY A 91 -8.15 3.49 -12.00
C GLY A 91 -6.67 3.69 -12.37
N ILE A 92 -5.85 4.01 -11.38
CA ILE A 92 -4.41 4.24 -11.55
C ILE A 92 -3.58 3.08 -10.99
N ALA A 93 -4.14 2.28 -10.09
CA ALA A 93 -3.52 1.06 -9.59
C ALA A 93 -4.61 0.00 -9.37
N ARG A 94 -4.34 -1.25 -9.73
CA ARG A 94 -5.25 -2.38 -9.47
C ARG A 94 -4.48 -3.66 -9.21
N PHE A 95 -5.05 -4.56 -8.42
CA PHE A 95 -4.60 -5.94 -8.19
C PHE A 95 -5.77 -6.78 -7.71
N GLY A 96 -5.99 -7.96 -8.31
CA GLY A 96 -7.16 -8.80 -8.03
C GLY A 96 -8.47 -8.01 -8.14
N THR A 97 -9.29 -8.09 -7.09
CA THR A 97 -10.55 -7.34 -6.99
C THR A 97 -10.36 -5.86 -6.66
N CYS A 98 -9.19 -5.44 -6.15
CA CYS A 98 -8.96 -4.09 -5.65
C CYS A 98 -8.47 -3.12 -6.73
N ALA A 99 -9.20 -2.02 -6.91
CA ALA A 99 -8.76 -0.88 -7.70
C ALA A 99 -8.72 0.40 -6.86
N PHE A 100 -7.65 1.16 -7.08
CA PHE A 100 -7.51 2.53 -6.60
C PHE A 100 -7.60 3.48 -7.79
N GLY A 101 -8.53 4.43 -7.71
CA GLY A 101 -8.66 5.47 -8.71
C GLY A 101 -8.53 6.86 -8.11
N ALA A 102 -8.01 7.79 -8.90
CA ALA A 102 -7.91 9.20 -8.52
C ALA A 102 -8.21 10.12 -9.71
N ALA A 103 -8.66 11.34 -9.41
CA ALA A 103 -8.75 12.43 -10.38
C ALA A 103 -8.78 13.79 -9.69
N GLY A 104 -8.18 14.78 -10.34
CA GLY A 104 -8.26 16.16 -9.90
C GLY A 104 -9.70 16.69 -10.02
N ARG A 105 -10.14 17.48 -9.04
CA ARG A 105 -11.41 18.17 -9.08
C ARG A 105 -11.26 19.48 -9.85
N ILE A 106 -12.00 19.60 -10.95
CA ILE A 106 -12.17 20.88 -11.64
C ILE A 106 -13.31 21.64 -10.94
N PHE A 107 -12.96 22.60 -10.08
CA PHE A 107 -13.95 23.49 -9.46
C PHE A 107 -14.23 24.76 -10.28
N ASP A 108 -13.33 25.13 -11.20
CA ASP A 108 -13.43 26.32 -12.05
C ASP A 108 -12.50 26.16 -13.27
N ARG A 109 -12.88 26.70 -14.44
CA ARG A 109 -12.06 26.77 -15.66
C ARG A 109 -10.75 27.57 -15.48
N THR A 110 -10.62 28.39 -14.43
CA THR A 110 -9.37 29.05 -14.01
C THR A 110 -8.53 28.19 -13.07
N SER A 111 -9.14 27.21 -12.39
CA SER A 111 -8.46 26.19 -11.58
C SER A 111 -7.96 25.03 -12.43
N ARG A 112 -7.40 25.32 -13.62
CA ARG A 112 -6.47 24.40 -14.28
C ARG A 112 -5.21 24.35 -13.42
N GLY A 113 -5.33 23.76 -12.23
CA GLY A 113 -4.19 23.35 -11.43
C GLY A 113 -3.31 22.51 -12.34
N GLY A 114 -1.99 22.70 -12.22
CA GLY A 114 -1.02 21.96 -13.02
C GLY A 114 -1.24 20.45 -12.99
N ASP A 115 -0.43 19.74 -13.77
CA ASP A 115 -0.36 18.30 -13.57
C ASP A 115 0.00 18.06 -12.09
N PHE A 116 -0.53 17.01 -11.49
CA PHE A 116 -0.25 16.71 -10.09
C PHE A 116 0.14 15.25 -9.99
N PHE A 117 0.87 14.94 -8.93
CA PHE A 117 1.29 13.59 -8.63
C PHE A 117 0.59 13.09 -7.38
N VAL A 118 0.21 11.82 -7.43
CA VAL A 118 -0.11 11.02 -6.26
C VAL A 118 1.03 10.02 -6.14
N GLY A 119 1.75 10.04 -5.03
CA GLY A 119 2.87 9.14 -4.84
C GLY A 119 2.44 7.79 -4.29
N ASN A 120 3.37 6.83 -4.25
CA ASN A 120 3.11 5.47 -3.79
C ASN A 120 2.69 5.46 -2.33
N GLN A 121 3.38 6.24 -1.51
CA GLN A 121 3.10 6.31 -0.09
C GLN A 121 1.72 6.93 0.16
N ASP A 122 1.29 7.90 -0.65
CA ASP A 122 -0.08 8.44 -0.58
C ASP A 122 -1.12 7.31 -0.79
N ILE A 123 -0.95 6.48 -1.82
CA ILE A 123 -1.88 5.38 -2.12
C ILE A 123 -1.85 4.31 -1.02
N ILE A 124 -0.66 3.94 -0.53
CA ILE A 124 -0.47 2.94 0.53
C ILE A 124 -1.12 3.40 1.84
N ASP A 125 -0.91 4.66 2.23
CA ASP A 125 -1.51 5.25 3.43
C ASP A 125 -3.04 5.25 3.31
N LEU A 126 -3.58 5.65 2.15
CA LEU A 126 -5.02 5.67 1.88
C LEU A 126 -5.65 4.28 1.97
N ILE A 127 -5.02 3.27 1.35
CA ILE A 127 -5.51 1.89 1.42
C ILE A 127 -5.48 1.38 2.86
N THR A 128 -4.36 1.59 3.55
CA THR A 128 -4.16 1.10 4.92
C THR A 128 -5.17 1.73 5.88
N GLU A 129 -5.36 3.04 5.82
CA GLU A 129 -6.28 3.78 6.67
C GLU A 129 -7.75 3.41 6.38
N SER A 130 -8.11 3.23 5.11
CA SER A 130 -9.46 2.77 4.73
C SER A 130 -9.77 1.37 5.25
N ILE A 131 -8.80 0.45 5.21
CA ILE A 131 -8.94 -0.89 5.80
C ILE A 131 -9.18 -0.77 7.31
N GLN A 132 -8.35 0.02 8.01
CA GLN A 132 -8.47 0.20 9.46
C GLN A 132 -9.83 0.77 9.88
N ARG A 133 -10.39 1.69 9.08
CA ARG A 133 -11.66 2.36 9.39
C ARG A 133 -12.89 1.56 8.99
N TYR A 134 -12.84 0.89 7.84
CA TYR A 134 -14.04 0.49 7.11
C TYR A 134 -14.05 -0.97 6.64
N GLN A 135 -13.07 -1.79 7.01
CA GLN A 135 -13.15 -3.21 6.71
C GLN A 135 -14.41 -3.84 7.31
N TYR A 136 -15.01 -4.77 6.58
CA TYR A 136 -16.21 -5.47 6.99
C TYR A 136 -16.14 -6.94 6.57
N THR A 137 -16.55 -7.84 7.47
CA THR A 137 -16.67 -9.27 7.14
C THR A 137 -18.09 -9.56 6.64
N THR A 138 -18.19 -10.07 5.41
CA THR A 138 -19.45 -10.47 4.79
C THR A 138 -20.02 -11.71 5.46
N ARG A 139 -21.29 -12.03 5.16
CA ARG A 139 -21.93 -13.26 5.64
C ARG A 139 -21.21 -14.52 5.18
N ASP A 140 -20.53 -14.47 4.03
CA ASP A 140 -19.83 -15.59 3.43
C ASP A 140 -18.40 -15.76 3.95
N GLY A 141 -17.95 -14.86 4.84
CA GLY A 141 -16.64 -14.91 5.51
C GLY A 141 -15.54 -14.10 4.84
N ASP A 142 -15.82 -13.45 3.70
CA ASP A 142 -14.86 -12.57 3.04
C ASP A 142 -14.71 -11.24 3.80
N VAL A 143 -13.50 -10.68 3.83
CA VAL A 143 -13.24 -9.35 4.40
C VAL A 143 -13.09 -8.36 3.26
N VAL A 144 -13.97 -7.36 3.21
CA VAL A 144 -14.08 -6.38 2.12
C VAL A 144 -13.90 -4.96 2.62
N VAL A 145 -13.48 -4.05 1.73
CA VAL A 145 -13.29 -2.63 2.05
C VAL A 145 -13.64 -1.73 0.87
N GLY A 146 -14.40 -0.67 1.12
CA GLY A 146 -14.69 0.35 0.12
C GLY A 146 -14.64 1.74 0.77
N SER A 147 -14.01 2.69 0.08
CA SER A 147 -13.90 4.05 0.59
C SER A 147 -13.73 5.03 -0.56
N GLU A 148 -14.18 6.25 -0.36
CA GLU A 148 -13.82 7.38 -1.22
C GLU A 148 -13.45 8.57 -0.36
N GLY A 149 -12.97 9.64 -0.98
CA GLY A 149 -12.71 10.88 -0.29
C GLY A 149 -12.01 11.88 -1.17
N PHE A 150 -11.51 12.92 -0.52
CA PHE A 150 -10.69 13.92 -1.17
C PHE A 150 -9.42 14.18 -0.37
N MET A 151 -8.38 14.60 -1.09
CA MET A 151 -7.08 15.00 -0.57
C MET A 151 -6.60 16.25 -1.30
N ARG A 152 -5.66 16.97 -0.71
CA ARG A 152 -5.01 18.14 -1.33
C ARG A 152 -3.59 17.75 -1.73
N CYS A 153 -3.28 17.82 -3.03
CA CYS A 153 -1.97 17.49 -3.56
C CYS A 153 -1.29 18.75 -4.09
N THR A 154 0.02 18.83 -3.89
CA THR A 154 0.84 19.89 -4.46
C THR A 154 0.90 19.73 -5.99
N PRO A 155 0.55 20.75 -6.79
CA PRO A 155 0.70 20.71 -8.24
C PRO A 155 2.18 20.68 -8.63
N ASP A 156 2.46 20.19 -9.84
CA ASP A 156 3.75 20.34 -10.49
C ASP A 156 3.92 21.77 -11.05
N GLY A 157 5.18 22.19 -11.20
CA GLY A 157 5.51 23.52 -11.74
C GLY A 157 5.22 24.70 -10.80
N ASN A 158 5.07 25.89 -11.39
CA ASN A 158 4.94 27.16 -10.65
C ASN A 158 3.47 27.57 -10.46
N PHE A 159 2.60 26.63 -10.08
CA PHE A 159 1.21 26.94 -9.74
C PHE A 159 1.10 27.19 -8.24
N ASP A 160 0.57 28.35 -7.88
CA ASP A 160 0.25 28.67 -6.49
C ASP A 160 -1.08 28.00 -6.09
N GLY A 161 -1.02 27.14 -5.07
CA GLY A 161 -2.20 26.50 -4.46
C GLY A 161 -2.18 24.97 -4.53
N ASP A 162 -3.22 24.36 -3.98
CA ASP A 162 -3.38 22.89 -3.97
C ASP A 162 -4.37 22.43 -5.03
N VAL A 163 -4.08 21.28 -5.64
CA VAL A 163 -5.06 20.53 -6.40
C VAL A 163 -5.85 19.65 -5.44
N VAL A 164 -7.17 19.79 -5.44
CA VAL A 164 -8.05 18.88 -4.70
C VAL A 164 -8.27 17.64 -5.57
N VAL A 165 -7.89 16.49 -5.06
CA VAL A 165 -7.96 15.20 -5.76
C VAL A 165 -9.02 14.33 -5.08
N ASN A 166 -9.94 13.79 -5.87
CA ASN A 166 -10.81 12.70 -5.44
C ASN A 166 -10.07 11.38 -5.52
N PHE A 167 -10.25 10.52 -4.52
CA PHE A 167 -9.80 9.14 -4.57
C PHE A 167 -10.95 8.18 -4.27
N GLY A 168 -10.74 6.91 -4.61
CA GLY A 168 -11.65 5.84 -4.28
C GLY A 168 -11.01 4.47 -4.39
N ILE A 169 -11.42 3.60 -3.48
CA ILE A 169 -11.12 2.17 -3.42
C ILE A 169 -12.40 1.45 -3.79
N TYR A 170 -12.39 0.75 -4.92
CA TYR A 170 -13.56 0.12 -5.50
C TYR A 170 -13.20 -1.22 -6.15
N HIS A 171 -14.23 -2.01 -6.45
CA HIS A 171 -14.05 -3.31 -7.07
C HIS A 171 -13.72 -3.12 -8.55
N SER A 172 -12.50 -3.47 -8.98
CA SER A 172 -12.24 -3.73 -10.39
C SER A 172 -12.75 -5.13 -10.68
N GLY A 173 -13.54 -5.36 -11.73
CA GLY A 173 -14.11 -6.68 -12.06
C GLY A 173 -13.09 -7.77 -12.43
N GLY A 174 -11.86 -7.70 -11.93
CA GLY A 174 -10.89 -8.79 -11.93
C GLY A 174 -11.24 -9.85 -10.91
N GLU A 175 -10.79 -11.07 -11.20
CA GLU A 175 -10.95 -12.23 -10.35
C GLU A 175 -9.81 -12.32 -9.31
N ARG A 176 -10.02 -13.10 -8.25
CA ARG A 176 -9.04 -13.29 -7.17
C ARG A 176 -7.72 -13.80 -7.77
N GLY A 177 -6.64 -13.03 -7.65
CA GLY A 177 -5.31 -13.39 -8.14
C GLY A 177 -4.90 -12.81 -9.50
N ASP A 178 -5.70 -11.92 -10.10
CA ASP A 178 -5.30 -11.22 -11.32
C ASP A 178 -4.08 -10.30 -11.08
N PRO A 179 -3.06 -10.32 -11.98
CA PRO A 179 -1.83 -9.56 -11.81
C PRO A 179 -2.08 -8.05 -11.84
N ALA A 180 -1.28 -7.31 -11.06
CA ALA A 180 -1.41 -5.86 -11.01
C ALA A 180 -1.21 -5.24 -12.40
N THR A 181 -2.21 -4.52 -12.89
CA THR A 181 -1.98 -3.61 -14.02
C THR A 181 -1.85 -2.22 -13.45
N ALA A 182 -0.62 -1.72 -13.34
CA ALA A 182 -0.41 -0.31 -13.01
C ALA A 182 -0.98 0.54 -14.14
N GLY A 183 -1.98 1.38 -13.86
CA GLY A 183 -2.45 2.39 -14.78
C GLY A 183 -1.38 3.48 -14.87
N SER A 184 -0.62 3.50 -15.96
CA SER A 184 0.30 4.57 -16.37
C SER A 184 1.12 5.22 -15.23
N ALA A 185 1.81 4.43 -14.42
CA ALA A 185 2.86 4.97 -13.55
C ALA A 185 3.98 5.55 -14.45
N ARG A 186 4.38 6.81 -14.25
CA ARG A 186 5.62 7.30 -14.85
C ARG A 186 6.75 6.71 -14.01
N MET A 187 7.25 5.55 -14.45
CA MET A 187 8.45 4.96 -13.87
C MET A 187 9.58 5.95 -14.16
N GLY A 188 10.01 6.70 -13.14
CA GLY A 188 11.23 7.49 -13.22
C GLY A 188 12.39 6.57 -13.67
N PRO A 189 13.39 7.09 -14.40
CA PRO A 189 14.47 6.27 -14.91
C PRO A 189 15.17 5.56 -13.74
N SER A 190 15.06 4.24 -13.71
CA SER A 190 15.75 3.39 -12.75
C SER A 190 17.27 3.53 -13.00
N PRO A 191 18.11 3.78 -11.97
CA PRO A 191 19.55 3.76 -12.12
C PRO A 191 20.05 2.31 -12.08
N ALA A 192 19.81 1.55 -13.15
CA ALA A 192 20.59 0.34 -13.44
C ALA A 192 21.78 0.78 -14.32
N SER A 193 22.92 1.12 -13.72
CA SER A 193 24.00 0.18 -13.41
C SER A 193 24.54 -0.54 -14.65
N GLY A 194 25.80 -0.24 -14.98
CA GLY A 194 26.69 -1.17 -15.65
C GLY A 194 26.66 -1.12 -17.18
N LEU A 195 27.46 -0.21 -17.74
CA LEU A 195 28.02 -0.36 -19.08
C LEU A 195 28.83 -1.68 -19.09
N VAL A 196 28.21 -2.78 -19.52
CA VAL A 196 28.96 -4.00 -19.85
C VAL A 196 29.72 -3.69 -21.12
N VAL A 197 30.99 -3.34 -20.94
CA VAL A 197 31.97 -3.29 -22.02
C VAL A 197 32.16 -4.72 -22.53
N CYS A 198 31.42 -5.12 -23.55
CA CYS A 198 31.76 -6.28 -24.36
C CYS A 198 32.98 -5.92 -25.22
N LEU A 199 34.15 -5.97 -24.59
CA LEU A 199 35.46 -6.02 -25.24
C LEU A 199 35.60 -7.40 -25.90
N GLY A 200 34.93 -7.57 -27.04
CA GLY A 200 35.11 -8.73 -27.91
C GLY A 200 36.31 -8.52 -28.82
N MET A 201 37.52 -8.76 -28.32
CA MET A 201 38.65 -9.12 -29.17
C MET A 201 38.39 -10.50 -29.75
N LEU A 202 38.29 -10.62 -31.08
CA LEU A 202 38.68 -11.83 -31.79
C LEU A 202 39.14 -11.45 -33.21
N PHE A 203 40.47 -11.42 -33.34
CA PHE A 203 41.20 -11.52 -34.59
C PHE A 203 40.73 -12.74 -35.38
N ALA A 204 40.39 -12.56 -36.65
CA ALA A 204 40.60 -13.60 -37.66
C ALA A 204 40.88 -12.95 -39.02
N LEU A 205 42.14 -13.12 -39.41
CA LEU A 205 42.76 -12.83 -40.70
C LEU A 205 41.89 -13.26 -41.90
N TRP A 206 41.76 -12.38 -42.90
CA TRP A 206 41.52 -12.81 -44.27
C TRP A 206 42.54 -12.14 -45.20
N THR A 207 43.56 -12.92 -45.54
CA THR A 207 44.50 -12.66 -46.63
C THR A 207 43.83 -13.04 -47.95
N SER A 208 43.75 -12.12 -48.93
CA SER A 208 43.85 -12.40 -50.37
C SER A 208 43.58 -11.14 -51.20
N ARG A 209 44.63 -10.36 -51.45
CA ARG A 209 45.06 -10.04 -52.82
C ARG A 209 46.48 -9.51 -52.80
#